data_AF-H9FNY8-F1
#
_entry.id   AF-H9FNY8-F1
#
_cell.length_a   1.000
_cell.length_b   1.000
_cell.length_c   1.000
_cell.angle_alpha   90.00
_cell.angle_beta   90.00
_cell.angle_gamma   90.00
#
_symmetry.space_group_name_H-M   'P 1'
#
loop_
_entity.id
_entity.type
_entity.pdbx_description
1 polymer ?
#
loop_
_entity_poly.entity_id
_entity_poly.type
_entity_poly.pdbx_seq_one_letter_code
_entity_poly.pdbx_strand_id
1 'polypeptide(L)'
;MGVVPASLLAALLLLLSGDRAVRCDTPANCTYLDLLGTWVFQVGSSGSLRDVNCSVMGPPEKKVVVHLQKLDTAYDDLGNSGHFTIIYNQGFEIVLNDYKWFAFFKDVTDFISHLFMQLGTVGIYDLPHLRNKLVIK
;
A
#
# COMPACT_ATOMS: atom_id res chain seq x y z
N MET A 1 56.72 -3.67 3.17
CA MET A 1 55.31 -4.15 3.13
C MET A 1 54.67 -3.77 4.44
N GLY A 2 53.95 -2.64 4.48
CA GLY A 2 53.39 -2.10 5.73
C GLY A 2 52.15 -2.87 6.16
N VAL A 3 52.16 -3.39 7.38
CA VAL A 3 51.00 -4.04 8.01
C VAL A 3 49.96 -2.94 8.26
N VAL A 4 48.85 -2.97 7.52
CA VAL A 4 47.72 -2.08 7.82
C VAL A 4 47.19 -2.48 9.20
N PRO A 5 47.20 -1.58 10.20
CA PRO A 5 46.69 -1.91 11.53
C PRO A 5 45.22 -2.32 11.41
N ALA A 6 44.86 -3.43 12.05
CA ALA A 6 43.53 -4.04 11.97
C ALA A 6 42.39 -3.05 12.28
N SER A 7 42.66 -2.00 13.04
CA SER A 7 41.74 -0.90 13.34
C SER A 7 41.37 -0.05 12.13
N LEU A 8 42.31 0.23 11.21
CA LEU A 8 42.05 0.96 9.97
C LEU A 8 41.23 0.12 8.99
N LEU A 9 41.47 -1.20 8.95
CA LEU A 9 40.68 -2.13 8.15
C LEU A 9 39.24 -2.22 8.69
N ALA A 10 39.07 -2.30 10.01
CA ALA A 10 37.75 -2.31 10.65
C ALA A 10 36.97 -1.01 10.44
N ALA A 11 37.62 0.15 10.55
CA ALA A 11 37.00 1.44 10.28
C ALA A 11 36.60 1.59 8.80
N LEU A 12 37.42 1.10 7.88
CA LEU A 12 37.10 1.09 6.45
C LEU A 12 35.92 0.16 6.14
N LEU A 13 35.84 -1.01 6.77
CA LEU A 13 34.71 -1.94 6.64
C LEU A 13 33.40 -1.33 7.18
N LEU A 14 33.45 -0.59 8.29
CA LEU A 14 32.29 0.12 8.85
C LEU A 14 31.81 1.28 7.96
N LEU A 15 32.74 1.98 7.28
CA LEU A 15 32.40 3.02 6.30
C LEU A 15 31.82 2.44 5.00
N LEU A 16 32.26 1.23 4.62
CA LEU A 16 31.76 0.52 3.44
C LEU A 16 30.45 -0.24 3.71
N SER A 17 30.13 -0.55 4.97
CA SER A 17 28.79 -0.97 5.39
C SER A 17 27.88 0.24 5.42
N GLY A 18 27.57 0.79 4.25
CA GLY A 18 26.60 1.88 4.13
C GLY A 18 25.30 1.46 4.81
N ASP A 19 24.86 2.27 5.78
CA ASP A 19 23.54 2.15 6.38
C ASP A 19 22.51 2.19 5.26
N ARG A 20 22.00 1.02 4.88
CA ARG A 20 20.74 0.97 4.16
C ARG A 20 19.72 1.53 5.12
N ALA A 21 19.30 2.77 4.90
CA ALA A 21 18.16 3.34 5.61
C ALA A 21 16.95 2.44 5.32
N VAL A 22 16.70 1.48 6.20
CA VAL A 22 15.51 0.63 6.14
C VAL A 22 14.37 1.53 6.56
N ARG A 23 13.63 2.05 5.59
CA ARG A 23 12.33 2.66 5.85
C ARG A 23 11.35 1.53 6.07
N CYS A 24 10.94 1.34 7.32
CA CYS A 24 9.97 0.32 7.69
C CYS A 24 8.53 0.69 7.30
N ASP A 25 8.25 1.99 7.17
CA ASP A 25 6.93 2.51 6.81
C ASP A 25 6.85 2.89 5.33
N THR A 26 5.67 2.73 4.73
CA THR A 26 5.40 3.34 3.44
C THR A 26 5.27 4.86 3.61
N PRO A 27 5.53 5.66 2.56
CA PRO A 27 5.42 7.12 2.68
C PRO A 27 3.96 7.61 2.74
N ALA A 28 2.97 6.71 2.67
CA ALA A 28 1.57 7.05 2.78
C ALA A 28 1.22 7.61 4.17
N ASN A 29 0.31 8.58 4.20
CA ASN A 29 -0.22 9.19 5.42
C ASN A 29 -1.72 9.48 5.26
N CYS A 30 -2.51 8.44 5.02
CA CYS A 30 -3.95 8.55 4.81
C CYS A 30 -4.72 8.50 6.13
N THR A 31 -5.88 9.16 6.17
CA THR A 31 -6.75 9.21 7.35
C THR A 31 -7.87 8.17 7.29
N TYR A 32 -8.55 7.94 8.41
CA TYR A 32 -9.73 7.08 8.43
C TYR A 32 -10.87 7.57 7.52
N LEU A 33 -11.06 8.89 7.42
CA LEU A 33 -12.07 9.47 6.52
C LEU A 33 -11.76 9.21 5.05
N ASP A 34 -10.48 9.05 4.72
CA ASP A 34 -10.01 8.73 3.38
C ASP A 34 -10.34 7.30 2.95
N LEU A 35 -10.51 6.40 3.93
CA LEU A 35 -10.88 5.00 3.72
C LEU A 35 -12.39 4.83 3.48
N LEU A 36 -13.23 5.71 4.04
CA LEU A 36 -14.68 5.57 3.94
C LEU A 36 -15.20 5.76 2.50
N GLY A 37 -16.27 5.05 2.17
CA GLY A 37 -16.95 5.14 0.88
C GLY A 37 -16.89 3.86 0.07
N THR A 38 -17.05 3.99 -1.25
CA THR A 38 -17.15 2.85 -2.17
C THR A 38 -15.81 2.56 -2.84
N TRP A 39 -15.37 1.31 -2.75
CA TRP A 39 -14.15 0.78 -3.34
C TRP A 39 -14.44 -0.24 -4.43
N VAL A 40 -13.58 -0.25 -5.45
CA VAL A 40 -13.62 -1.19 -6.56
C VAL A 40 -12.30 -1.95 -6.59
N PHE A 41 -12.35 -3.23 -6.25
CA PHE A 41 -11.22 -4.14 -6.32
C PHE A 41 -11.20 -4.84 -7.67
N GLN A 42 -10.12 -4.67 -8.41
CA GLN A 42 -9.80 -5.40 -9.62
C GLN A 42 -8.96 -6.62 -9.23
N VAL A 43 -9.54 -7.81 -9.30
CA VAL A 43 -8.93 -9.02 -8.78
C VAL A 43 -8.30 -9.81 -9.92
N GLY A 44 -7.05 -10.25 -9.73
CA GLY A 44 -6.33 -11.13 -10.64
C GLY A 44 -6.83 -12.58 -10.61
N SER A 45 -6.04 -13.48 -11.19
CA SER A 45 -6.40 -14.89 -11.33
C SER A 45 -6.62 -15.57 -9.97
N SER A 46 -7.79 -16.17 -9.80
CA SER A 46 -8.19 -16.85 -8.57
C SER A 46 -7.53 -18.23 -8.42
N GLY A 47 -7.28 -18.67 -7.18
CA GLY A 47 -6.71 -19.99 -6.90
C GLY A 47 -5.18 -20.03 -6.79
N SER A 48 -4.53 -18.86 -6.77
CA SER A 48 -3.11 -18.77 -6.42
C SER A 48 -2.89 -19.20 -4.96
N LEU A 49 -1.78 -19.89 -4.69
CA LEU A 49 -1.37 -20.27 -3.34
C LEU A 49 -0.74 -19.05 -2.61
N ARG A 50 -0.35 -19.25 -1.34
CA ARG A 50 0.21 -18.19 -0.49
C ARG A 50 1.55 -17.61 -1.00
N ASP A 51 2.22 -18.29 -1.92
CA ASP A 51 3.48 -17.90 -2.56
C ASP A 51 3.26 -17.00 -3.81
N VAL A 52 2.04 -16.51 -4.01
CA VAL A 52 1.70 -15.62 -5.11
C VAL A 52 2.54 -14.34 -5.09
N ASN A 53 3.16 -14.03 -6.23
CA ASN A 53 3.87 -12.77 -6.42
C ASN A 53 2.90 -11.67 -6.88
N CYS A 54 2.48 -10.80 -5.95
CA CYS A 54 1.62 -9.65 -6.23
C CYS A 54 2.38 -8.46 -6.85
N SER A 55 3.72 -8.46 -6.86
CA SER A 55 4.52 -7.43 -7.53
C SER A 55 4.46 -7.52 -9.05
N VAL A 56 4.16 -8.71 -9.59
CA VAL A 56 3.90 -8.94 -11.02
C VAL A 56 2.42 -9.31 -11.19
N MET A 57 1.58 -8.28 -11.11
CA MET A 57 0.16 -8.42 -11.41
C MET A 57 -0.05 -8.61 -12.92
N GLY A 58 -0.71 -9.71 -13.28
CA GLY A 58 -1.29 -9.91 -14.61
C GLY A 58 -2.55 -9.08 -14.81
N PRO A 59 -3.25 -9.25 -15.95
CA PRO A 59 -4.51 -8.55 -16.19
C PRO A 59 -5.55 -8.92 -15.11
N PRO A 60 -6.34 -7.96 -14.61
CA PRO A 60 -7.42 -8.26 -13.69
C PRO A 60 -8.54 -9.04 -14.41
N GLU A 61 -9.05 -10.07 -13.76
CA GLU A 61 -10.08 -10.97 -14.30
C GLU A 61 -11.46 -10.69 -13.70
N LYS A 62 -11.51 -10.18 -12.47
CA LYS A 62 -12.76 -9.95 -11.72
C LYS A 62 -12.82 -8.54 -11.15
N LYS A 63 -14.04 -8.09 -10.85
CA LYS A 63 -14.33 -6.82 -10.19
C LYS A 63 -15.21 -7.07 -8.99
N VAL A 64 -14.81 -6.56 -7.82
CA VAL A 64 -15.58 -6.61 -6.57
C VAL A 64 -15.80 -5.18 -6.09
N VAL A 65 -17.04 -4.85 -5.73
CA VAL A 65 -17.40 -3.55 -5.15
C VAL A 65 -17.66 -3.74 -3.67
N VAL A 66 -17.02 -2.90 -2.85
CA VAL A 66 -17.15 -2.95 -1.39
C VAL A 66 -17.43 -1.54 -0.88
N HIS A 67 -18.35 -1.43 0.07
CA HIS A 67 -18.72 -0.18 0.71
C HIS A 67 -18.26 -0.21 2.17
N LEU A 68 -17.55 0.85 2.58
CA LEU A 68 -17.02 1.01 3.92
C LEU A 68 -17.74 2.16 4.63
N GLN A 69 -18.44 1.82 5.71
CA GLN A 69 -19.21 2.76 6.52
C GLN A 69 -18.73 2.77 7.97
N LYS A 70 -18.75 3.95 8.58
CA LYS A 70 -18.40 4.07 10.00
C LYS A 70 -19.28 3.19 10.89
N LEU A 71 -18.75 2.61 11.96
CA LEU A 71 -17.37 2.72 12.47
C LEU A 71 -16.39 1.70 11.87
N ASP A 72 -16.91 0.56 11.43
CA ASP A 72 -16.10 -0.56 10.94
C ASP A 72 -16.91 -1.48 10.00
N THR A 73 -18.07 -1.05 9.50
CA THR A 73 -18.96 -1.89 8.68
C THR A 73 -18.50 -1.94 7.23
N ALA A 74 -18.27 -3.15 6.73
CA ALA A 74 -18.08 -3.41 5.29
C ALA A 74 -19.28 -4.17 4.72
N TYR A 75 -19.72 -3.84 3.52
CA TYR A 75 -20.75 -4.61 2.81
C TYR A 75 -20.56 -4.58 1.29
N ASP A 76 -21.16 -5.54 0.60
CA ASP A 76 -21.17 -5.64 -0.87
C ASP A 76 -22.57 -5.44 -1.47
N ASP A 77 -22.65 -5.39 -2.80
CA ASP A 77 -23.90 -5.24 -3.54
C ASP A 77 -24.85 -6.45 -3.39
N LEU A 78 -24.37 -7.59 -2.87
CA LEU A 78 -25.15 -8.81 -2.65
C LEU A 78 -25.80 -8.83 -1.26
N GLY A 79 -25.50 -7.84 -0.42
CA GLY A 79 -26.04 -7.74 0.94
C GLY A 79 -25.24 -8.51 1.99
N ASN A 80 -24.04 -9.01 1.65
CA ASN A 80 -23.13 -9.56 2.66
C ASN A 80 -22.58 -8.42 3.51
N SER A 81 -22.37 -8.70 4.79
CA SER A 81 -21.78 -7.73 5.73
C SER A 81 -20.57 -8.33 6.43
N GLY A 82 -19.68 -7.46 6.88
CA GLY A 82 -18.44 -7.80 7.55
C GLY A 82 -17.81 -6.57 8.19
N HIS A 83 -16.52 -6.66 8.48
CA HIS A 83 -15.80 -5.62 9.21
C HIS A 83 -14.57 -5.12 8.47
N PHE A 84 -14.18 -3.87 8.70
CA PHE A 84 -12.90 -3.34 8.23
C PHE A 84 -12.18 -2.57 9.33
N THR A 85 -10.87 -2.44 9.18
CA THR A 85 -10.06 -1.60 10.05
C THR A 85 -8.98 -0.89 9.25
N ILE A 86 -8.70 0.36 9.62
CA ILE A 86 -7.54 1.07 9.11
C ILE A 86 -6.30 0.64 9.90
N ILE A 87 -5.19 0.46 9.19
CA ILE A 87 -3.89 0.14 9.79
C ILE A 87 -3.10 1.44 9.84
N TYR A 88 -3.21 2.11 10.99
CA TYR A 88 -2.62 3.44 11.25
C TYR A 88 -2.98 4.44 10.13
N ASN A 89 -2.01 4.80 9.28
CA ASN A 89 -2.18 5.65 8.11
C ASN A 89 -1.64 4.98 6.82
N GLN A 90 -1.32 3.68 6.90
CA GLN A 90 -0.55 2.93 5.90
C GLN A 90 -1.44 2.15 4.93
N GLY A 91 -2.54 1.60 5.43
CA GLY A 91 -3.40 0.72 4.66
C GLY A 91 -4.62 0.29 5.45
N PHE A 92 -5.23 -0.80 5.04
CA PHE A 92 -6.44 -1.31 5.67
C PHE A 92 -6.57 -2.83 5.52
N GLU A 93 -7.39 -3.43 6.39
CA GLU A 93 -7.85 -4.82 6.28
C GLU A 93 -9.38 -4.83 6.24
N ILE A 94 -9.98 -5.64 5.36
CA ILE A 94 -11.43 -5.89 5.30
C ILE A 94 -11.67 -7.40 5.38
N VAL A 95 -12.60 -7.82 6.23
CA VAL A 95 -13.10 -9.19 6.33
C VAL A 95 -14.56 -9.19 5.88
N LEU A 96 -14.85 -9.80 4.73
CA LEU A 96 -16.18 -9.80 4.12
C LEU A 96 -16.40 -11.06 3.28
N ASN A 97 -17.56 -11.70 3.45
CA ASN A 97 -17.97 -12.90 2.69
C ASN A 97 -16.90 -14.02 2.72
N ASP A 98 -16.34 -14.31 3.89
CA ASP A 98 -15.26 -15.28 4.13
C ASP A 98 -13.92 -14.99 3.43
N TYR A 99 -13.75 -13.81 2.82
CA TYR A 99 -12.48 -13.33 2.29
C TYR A 99 -11.87 -12.23 3.16
N LYS A 100 -10.54 -12.17 3.15
CA LYS A 100 -9.75 -11.08 3.75
C LYS A 100 -9.04 -10.28 2.67
N TRP A 101 -9.21 -8.97 2.70
CA TRP A 101 -8.59 -8.03 1.78
C TRP A 101 -7.59 -7.17 2.55
N PHE A 102 -6.38 -7.05 2.04
CA PHE A 102 -5.35 -6.19 2.62
C PHE A 102 -4.61 -5.45 1.50
N ALA A 103 -4.43 -4.14 1.69
CA ALA A 103 -3.63 -3.32 0.81
C ALA A 103 -3.06 -2.12 1.56
N PHE A 104 -1.86 -1.69 1.14
CA PHE A 104 -1.35 -0.35 1.46
C PHE A 104 -2.05 0.69 0.59
N PHE A 105 -2.21 1.90 1.12
CA PHE A 105 -2.63 3.03 0.30
C PHE A 105 -1.56 3.31 -0.76
N LYS A 106 -2.01 3.70 -1.95
CA LYS A 106 -1.10 4.09 -3.02
C LYS A 106 -0.40 5.39 -2.62
N ASP A 107 0.90 5.31 -2.39
CA ASP A 107 1.75 6.48 -2.29
C ASP A 107 2.06 7.02 -3.69
N VAL A 108 2.08 8.34 -3.83
CA VAL A 108 2.37 9.01 -5.09
C VAL A 108 3.77 9.61 -4.99
N THR A 109 4.75 8.74 -4.83
CA THR A 109 6.19 9.04 -4.93
C THR A 109 6.71 8.96 -6.37
N ASP A 110 5.83 9.06 -7.37
CA ASP A 110 6.27 9.41 -8.73
C ASP A 110 6.86 10.82 -8.68
N PHE A 111 8.08 11.02 -9.16
CA PHE A 111 8.84 12.28 -9.13
C PHE A 111 8.02 13.53 -9.55
N ILE A 112 7.07 13.33 -10.47
CA ILE A 112 6.13 14.34 -10.96
C ILE A 112 5.16 14.82 -9.86
N SER A 113 4.73 13.95 -8.95
CA SER A 113 3.80 14.28 -7.88
C SER A 113 4.48 14.96 -6.69
N HIS A 114 5.76 14.66 -6.41
CA HIS A 114 6.57 15.49 -5.51
C HIS A 114 6.69 16.93 -6.02
N LEU A 115 6.91 17.10 -7.32
CA LEU A 115 6.96 18.40 -7.98
C LEU A 115 5.62 19.13 -7.87
N PHE A 116 4.48 18.46 -8.13
CA PHE A 116 3.15 19.05 -7.98
C PHE A 116 2.77 19.39 -6.53
N MET A 117 3.19 18.58 -5.55
CA MET A 117 3.01 18.88 -4.12
C MET A 117 3.86 20.07 -3.67
N GLN A 118 5.09 20.23 -4.19
CA GLN A 118 5.93 21.42 -3.92
C GLN A 118 5.43 22.69 -4.62
N LEU A 119 4.80 22.56 -5.78
CA LEU A 119 4.23 23.69 -6.54
C LEU A 119 2.78 24.02 -6.13
N GLY A 120 2.15 23.23 -5.25
CA GLY A 120 0.80 23.46 -4.74
C GLY A 120 -0.31 23.38 -5.80
N THR A 121 -0.05 22.73 -6.94
CA THR A 121 -0.91 22.82 -8.12
C THR A 121 -1.90 21.67 -8.27
N VAL A 122 -1.64 20.48 -7.70
CA VAL A 122 -2.58 19.35 -7.67
C VAL A 122 -2.24 18.44 -6.48
N GLY A 123 -3.17 18.27 -5.54
CA GLY A 123 -3.06 17.31 -4.43
C GLY A 123 -3.64 15.94 -4.82
N ILE A 124 -3.28 14.87 -4.10
CA ILE A 124 -3.96 13.56 -4.20
C ILE A 124 -5.49 13.69 -4.07
N TYR A 125 -5.94 14.68 -3.31
CA TYR A 125 -7.34 15.04 -3.11
C TYR A 125 -8.08 15.46 -4.39
N ASP A 126 -7.36 15.83 -5.46
CA ASP A 126 -7.93 16.30 -6.73
C ASP A 126 -8.20 15.17 -7.74
N LEU A 127 -7.86 13.91 -7.41
CA LEU A 127 -8.09 12.74 -8.29
C LEU A 127 -8.97 11.65 -7.63
N PRO A 128 -10.23 11.96 -7.27
CA PRO A 128 -11.11 11.04 -6.55
C PRO A 128 -11.41 9.74 -7.31
N HIS A 129 -11.38 9.75 -8.65
CA HIS A 129 -11.67 8.57 -9.47
C HIS A 129 -10.56 7.50 -9.46
N LEU A 130 -9.33 7.85 -9.07
CA LEU A 130 -8.21 6.90 -8.95
C LEU A 130 -8.03 6.39 -7.51
N ARG A 131 -8.65 7.06 -6.53
CA ARG A 131 -8.46 6.80 -5.12
C ARG A 131 -8.93 5.41 -4.70
N ASN A 132 -10.14 5.04 -5.12
CA ASN A 132 -10.84 3.88 -4.56
C ASN A 132 -10.77 2.65 -5.49
N LYS A 133 -9.80 2.62 -6.39
CA LYS A 133 -9.60 1.51 -7.32
C LYS A 133 -8.30 0.82 -7.00
N LEU A 134 -8.39 -0.42 -6.54
CA LEU A 134 -7.22 -1.24 -6.19
C LEU A 134 -7.13 -2.45 -7.09
N VAL A 135 -5.91 -2.86 -7.39
CA VAL A 135 -5.65 -4.10 -8.11
C VAL A 135 -5.07 -5.07 -7.09
N ILE A 136 -5.72 -6.22 -6.92
CA ILE A 136 -5.44 -7.23 -5.88
C ILE A 136 -5.34 -8.59 -6.58
N LYS A 137 -4.57 -9.54 -6.06
CA LYS A 137 -4.46 -10.90 -6.63
C LYS A 137 -4.93 -11.94 -5.63
#